data_AF-A0A4R7FG05-F1
#
_entry.id   AF-A0A4R7FG05-F1
#
_cell.length_a   1.000
_cell.length_b   1.000
_cell.length_c   1.000
_cell.angle_alpha   90.00
_cell.angle_beta   90.00
_cell.angle_gamma   90.00
#
_symmetry.space_group_name_H-M   'P 1'
#
loop_
_entity.id
_entity.type
_entity.pdbx_description
1 polymer ?
#
loop_
_entity_poly.entity_id
_entity_poly.type
_entity_poly.pdbx_seq_one_letter_code
_entity_poly.pdbx_strand_id
1 'polypeptide(L)'
;MDGAPDLVAALAALRSVEPRFWSSSADELIADARLVEDLGRLVDRLRIDVAAELERRSRPALGAEGLAFVSGARDGVELVQHVARISHREAGRRVGLGTAVAPRTGLRGETLPGRLPAVADALAAGGGQPSSRTTPDARNRCCAPCLLSP
;
A
#
# COMPACT_ATOMS: atom_id res chain seq x y z
N MET A 1 14.09 20.70 9.86
CA MET A 1 13.39 19.78 8.94
C MET A 1 12.10 19.43 9.61
N ASP A 2 11.07 20.24 9.37
CA ASP A 2 9.76 19.96 9.95
C ASP A 2 9.22 18.76 9.18
N GLY A 3 9.18 17.60 9.85
CA GLY A 3 8.39 16.49 9.34
C GLY A 3 6.96 16.99 9.12
N ALA A 4 6.25 16.46 8.12
CA ALA A 4 4.85 16.83 7.92
C ALA A 4 4.13 16.72 9.28
N PRO A 5 3.56 17.81 9.82
CA PRO A 5 3.07 17.85 11.21
C PRO A 5 2.08 16.73 11.50
N ASP A 6 1.34 16.30 10.47
CA ASP A 6 0.42 15.17 10.51
C ASP A 6 1.13 13.83 10.75
N LEU A 7 2.31 13.58 10.15
CA LEU A 7 3.09 12.36 10.40
C LEU A 7 3.67 12.32 11.81
N VAL A 8 4.07 13.48 12.35
CA VAL A 8 4.55 13.60 13.72
C VAL A 8 3.41 13.32 14.71
N ALA A 9 2.24 13.92 14.47
CA ALA A 9 1.04 13.68 15.26
C ALA A 9 0.59 12.21 15.18
N ALA A 10 0.58 11.62 13.98
CA ALA A 10 0.25 10.20 13.79
C ALA A 10 1.23 9.29 14.55
N LEU A 11 2.54 9.55 14.49
CA LEU A 11 3.52 8.77 15.24
C LEU A 11 3.31 8.89 16.75
N ALA A 12 2.99 10.10 17.25
CA ALA A 12 2.69 10.31 18.66
C ALA A 12 1.43 9.55 19.09
N ALA A 13 0.36 9.60 18.28
CA ALA A 13 -0.87 8.85 18.53
C ALA A 13 -0.60 7.34 18.57
N LEU A 14 0.16 6.80 17.61
CA LEU A 14 0.52 5.38 17.58
C LEU A 14 1.38 4.95 18.78
N ARG A 15 2.28 5.82 19.25
CA ARG A 15 3.07 5.56 20.46
C ARG A 15 2.24 5.56 21.74
N SER A 16 1.08 6.23 21.74
CA SER A 16 0.16 6.26 22.89
C SER A 16 -0.77 5.05 22.95
N VAL A 17 -0.81 4.21 21.91
CA VAL A 17 -1.60 2.98 21.91
C VAL A 17 -0.91 1.96 22.82
N GLU A 18 -1.51 1.74 23.98
CA GLU A 18 -1.07 0.69 24.91
C GLU A 18 -1.82 -0.61 24.61
N PRO A 19 -1.15 -1.64 24.06
CA PRO A 19 -1.81 -2.89 23.72
C PRO A 19 -2.24 -3.64 24.99
N ARG A 20 -3.56 -3.78 25.18
CA ARG A 20 -4.15 -4.55 26.29
C ARG A 20 -4.59 -5.96 25.89
N PHE A 21 -4.00 -6.47 24.81
CA PHE A 21 -4.39 -7.72 24.14
C PHE A 21 -4.41 -8.95 25.06
N TRP A 22 -3.56 -8.98 26.09
CA TRP A 22 -3.45 -10.11 27.04
C TRP A 22 -4.60 -10.19 28.04
N SER A 23 -5.33 -9.09 28.25
CA SER A 23 -6.49 -9.02 29.14
C SER A 23 -7.82 -8.93 28.39
N SER A 24 -7.79 -8.88 27.06
CA SER A 24 -8.98 -8.77 26.22
C SER A 24 -9.73 -10.10 26.15
N SER A 25 -11.05 -10.02 26.02
CA SER A 25 -11.86 -11.16 25.56
C SER A 25 -11.50 -11.55 24.12
N ALA A 26 -11.93 -12.73 23.66
CA ALA A 26 -11.66 -13.19 22.30
C ALA A 26 -12.25 -12.25 21.23
N ASP A 27 -13.47 -11.76 21.44
CA ASP A 27 -14.13 -10.85 20.50
C ASP A 27 -13.43 -9.49 20.43
N GLU A 28 -13.00 -8.95 21.57
CA GLU A 28 -12.21 -7.72 21.64
C GLU A 28 -10.86 -7.89 20.95
N LEU A 29 -10.16 -9.00 21.18
CA LEU A 29 -8.87 -9.27 20.54
C LEU A 29 -8.99 -9.36 19.00
N ILE A 30 -10.05 -9.99 18.50
CA ILE A 30 -10.32 -10.05 17.05
C ILE A 30 -10.65 -8.68 16.49
N ALA A 31 -11.44 -7.87 17.21
CA ALA A 31 -11.75 -6.51 16.80
C ALA A 31 -10.48 -5.64 16.75
N ASP A 32 -9.63 -5.71 17.78
CA ASP A 32 -8.36 -5.00 17.84
C ASP A 32 -7.42 -5.43 16.71
N ALA A 33 -7.31 -6.74 16.44
CA ALA A 33 -6.48 -7.24 15.34
C ALA A 33 -6.91 -6.65 13.98
N ARG A 34 -8.22 -6.51 13.73
CA ARG A 34 -8.73 -5.87 12.50
C ARG A 34 -8.34 -4.40 12.42
N LEU A 35 -8.46 -3.66 13.52
CA LEU A 35 -8.08 -2.24 13.58
C LEU A 35 -6.58 -2.04 13.34
N VAL A 36 -5.74 -2.90 13.92
CA VAL A 36 -4.28 -2.89 13.70
C VAL A 36 -3.95 -3.16 12.25
N GLU A 37 -4.65 -4.11 11.61
CA GLU A 37 -4.47 -4.41 10.19
C GLU A 37 -4.91 -3.28 9.26
N ASP A 38 -6.02 -2.59 9.58
CA ASP A 38 -6.48 -1.43 8.81
C ASP A 38 -5.49 -0.27 8.90
N LEU A 39 -4.95 -0.02 10.09
CA LEU A 39 -3.83 0.91 10.27
C LEU A 39 -2.60 0.48 9.46
N GLY A 40 -2.25 -0.81 9.51
CA GLY A 40 -1.13 -1.38 8.76
C GLY A 40 -1.25 -1.12 7.27
N ARG A 41 -2.45 -1.27 6.69
CA ARG A 41 -2.73 -0.98 5.28
C ARG A 41 -2.53 0.48 4.91
N LEU A 42 -2.95 1.41 5.76
CA LEU A 42 -2.70 2.85 5.57
C LEU A 42 -1.20 3.17 5.59
N VAL A 43 -0.47 2.60 6.56
CA VAL A 43 0.99 2.74 6.65
C VAL A 43 1.69 2.12 5.44
N ASP A 44 1.23 0.97 4.96
CA ASP A 44 1.79 0.31 3.78
C ASP A 44 1.58 1.12 2.50
N ARG A 45 0.45 1.81 2.35
CA ARG A 45 0.26 2.79 1.27
C ARG A 45 1.32 3.89 1.34
N LEU A 46 1.49 4.53 2.51
CA LEU A 46 2.50 5.57 2.67
C LEU A 46 3.93 5.05 2.40
N ARG A 47 4.23 3.80 2.80
CA ARG A 47 5.54 3.18 2.55
C ARG A 47 5.84 3.05 1.05
N ILE A 48 4.88 2.62 0.24
CA ILE A 48 5.10 2.48 -1.20
C ILE A 48 5.11 3.83 -1.92
N ASP A 49 4.34 4.82 -1.44
CA ASP A 49 4.32 6.17 -2.01
C ASP A 49 5.66 6.86 -1.81
N VAL A 50 6.20 6.82 -0.58
CA VAL A 50 7.54 7.37 -0.28
C VAL A 50 8.62 6.64 -1.07
N ALA A 51 8.54 5.31 -1.21
CA ALA A 51 9.50 4.56 -2.01
C ALA A 51 9.49 4.96 -3.49
N ALA A 52 8.31 5.14 -4.09
CA ALA A 52 8.17 5.61 -5.46
C ALA A 52 8.72 7.02 -5.66
N GLU A 53 8.49 7.92 -4.69
CA GLU A 53 8.99 9.30 -4.76
C GLU A 53 10.50 9.38 -4.59
N LEU A 54 11.08 8.59 -3.67
CA LEU A 54 12.53 8.45 -3.51
C LEU A 54 13.17 7.92 -4.80
N GLU A 55 12.58 6.90 -5.42
CA GLU A 55 13.03 6.40 -6.73
C GLU A 55 12.93 7.47 -7.81
N ARG A 56 11.79 8.17 -7.90
CA ARG A 56 11.57 9.23 -8.90
C ARG A 56 12.62 10.33 -8.80
N ARG A 57 12.98 10.75 -7.58
CA ARG A 57 14.00 11.77 -7.32
C ARG A 57 15.42 11.23 -7.31
N SER A 58 15.62 9.93 -7.52
CA SER A 58 16.93 9.28 -7.61
C SER A 58 17.28 8.86 -9.04
N ARG A 59 16.46 9.21 -10.03
CA ARG A 59 16.68 8.80 -11.43
C ARG A 59 18.04 9.29 -11.94
N PRO A 60 18.75 8.48 -12.75
CA PRO A 60 20.06 8.85 -13.29
C PRO A 60 20.10 10.18 -14.04
N ALA A 61 18.98 10.58 -14.65
CA ALA A 61 18.84 11.85 -15.37
C ALA A 61 19.06 13.12 -14.50
N LEU A 62 18.99 12.98 -13.17
CA LEU A 62 19.24 14.07 -12.23
C LEU A 62 20.72 14.23 -11.86
N GLY A 63 21.58 13.28 -12.25
CA GLY A 63 23.02 13.32 -11.97
C GLY A 63 23.34 13.60 -10.50
N ALA A 64 24.17 14.62 -10.26
CA ALA A 64 24.61 15.01 -8.92
C ALA A 64 23.51 15.63 -8.03
N GLU A 65 22.37 16.01 -8.62
CA GLU A 65 21.21 16.53 -7.89
C GLU A 65 20.24 15.43 -7.44
N GLY A 66 20.44 14.19 -7.92
CA GLY A 66 19.61 13.05 -7.56
C GLY A 66 19.73 12.67 -6.09
N LEU A 67 18.62 12.33 -5.45
CA LEU A 67 18.61 11.99 -4.02
C LEU A 67 19.51 10.81 -3.68
N ALA A 68 19.58 9.78 -4.53
CA ALA A 68 20.51 8.67 -4.33
C ALA A 68 21.97 9.18 -4.28
N PHE A 69 22.39 10.01 -5.24
CA PHE A 69 23.73 10.58 -5.27
C PHE A 69 24.02 11.41 -4.00
N VAL A 70 23.13 12.35 -3.67
CA VAL A 70 23.27 13.22 -2.48
C VAL A 70 23.30 12.41 -1.18
N SER A 71 22.63 11.27 -1.15
CA SER A 71 22.56 10.38 0.02
C SER A 71 23.64 9.29 0.01
N GLY A 72 24.54 9.26 -0.98
CA GLY A 72 25.58 8.23 -1.10
C GLY A 72 25.07 6.83 -1.45
N ALA A 73 23.88 6.71 -2.06
CA ALA A 73 23.32 5.46 -2.57
C ALA A 73 23.53 5.36 -4.10
N ARG A 74 23.64 4.12 -4.62
CA ARG A 74 23.82 3.85 -6.05
C ARG A 74 22.57 4.13 -6.87
N ASP A 75 21.39 3.91 -6.29
CA ASP A 75 20.09 4.13 -6.90
C ASP A 75 19.00 4.38 -5.83
N GLY A 76 17.77 4.63 -6.26
CA GLY A 76 16.66 4.88 -5.34
C GLY A 76 16.24 3.64 -4.54
N VAL A 77 16.45 2.43 -5.05
CA VAL A 77 16.18 1.18 -4.32
C VAL A 77 17.12 1.03 -3.14
N GLU A 78 18.42 1.27 -3.34
CA GLU A 78 19.41 1.29 -2.28
C GLU A 78 19.18 2.44 -1.29
N LEU A 79 18.73 3.61 -1.77
CA LEU A 79 18.32 4.70 -0.87
C LEU A 79 17.17 4.27 0.05
N VAL A 80 16.12 3.64 -0.50
CA VAL A 80 14.99 3.10 0.28
C VAL A 80 15.47 2.04 1.27
N GLN A 81 16.38 1.16 0.84
CA GLN A 81 16.99 0.14 1.69
C GLN A 81 17.67 0.77 2.92
N HIS A 82 18.48 1.82 2.71
CA HIS A 82 19.19 2.52 3.78
C HIS A 82 18.23 3.25 4.72
N VAL A 83 17.28 4.02 4.19
CA VAL A 83 16.33 4.82 4.98
C VAL A 83 15.39 3.93 5.78
N ALA A 84 14.84 2.88 5.17
CA ALA A 84 13.87 2.00 5.81
C ALA A 84 14.49 0.84 6.60
N ARG A 85 15.81 0.61 6.48
CA ARG A 85 16.56 -0.50 7.11
C ARG A 85 15.94 -1.88 6.83
N ILE A 86 15.68 -2.14 5.56
CA ILE A 86 15.08 -3.38 5.04
C ILE A 86 16.06 -4.07 4.08
N SER A 87 15.70 -5.27 3.61
CA SER A 87 16.47 -5.92 2.55
C SER A 87 16.32 -5.18 1.21
N HIS A 88 17.33 -5.29 0.35
CA HIS A 88 17.28 -4.77 -1.02
C HIS A 88 16.06 -5.30 -1.79
N ARG A 89 15.74 -6.59 -1.62
CA ARG A 89 14.58 -7.24 -2.25
C ARG A 89 13.26 -6.58 -1.83
N GLU A 90 13.08 -6.30 -0.55
CA GLU A 90 11.86 -5.66 -0.05
C GLU A 90 11.80 -4.18 -0.45
N ALA A 91 12.94 -3.47 -0.49
CA ALA A 91 13.01 -2.12 -1.04
C ALA A 91 12.57 -2.10 -2.51
N GLY A 92 13.11 -3.00 -3.33
CA GLY A 92 12.74 -3.14 -4.74
C GLY A 92 11.27 -3.48 -4.93
N ARG A 93 10.69 -4.33 -4.06
CA ARG A 93 9.25 -4.63 -4.07
C ARG A 93 8.41 -3.37 -3.80
N ARG A 94 8.78 -2.56 -2.80
CA ARG A 94 8.07 -1.31 -2.49
C ARG A 94 8.18 -0.29 -3.61
N VAL A 95 9.37 -0.11 -4.18
CA VAL A 95 9.61 0.78 -5.33
C VAL A 95 8.79 0.32 -6.54
N GLY A 96 8.81 -0.99 -6.84
CA GLY A 96 8.07 -1.55 -7.97
C GLY A 96 6.55 -1.37 -7.83
N LEU A 97 5.99 -1.70 -6.67
CA LEU A 97 4.55 -1.52 -6.42
C LEU A 97 4.16 -0.05 -6.40
N GLY A 98 4.91 0.79 -5.69
CA GLY A 98 4.68 2.23 -5.62
C GLY A 98 4.71 2.89 -6.99
N THR A 99 5.72 2.58 -7.81
CA THR A 99 5.83 3.08 -9.19
C THR A 99 4.68 2.60 -10.08
N ALA A 100 4.17 1.39 -9.86
CA ALA A 100 3.06 0.85 -10.63
C ALA A 100 1.72 1.52 -10.31
N VAL A 101 1.52 1.99 -9.07
CA VAL A 101 0.27 2.66 -8.65
C VAL A 101 0.33 4.18 -8.76
N ALA A 102 1.53 4.78 -8.72
CA ALA A 102 1.71 6.23 -8.77
C ALA A 102 1.24 6.81 -10.12
N PRO A 103 0.66 8.04 -10.12
CA PRO A 103 0.40 8.78 -11.34
C PRO A 103 1.68 8.98 -12.15
N ARG A 104 1.55 8.99 -13.47
CA ARG A 104 2.68 9.12 -14.40
C ARG A 104 2.42 10.24 -15.40
N THR A 105 3.49 10.86 -15.86
CA THR A 105 3.41 11.91 -16.89
C THR A 105 3.45 11.27 -18.28
N GLY A 106 2.47 11.60 -19.12
CA GLY A 106 2.44 11.21 -20.53
C GLY A 106 3.35 12.06 -21.40
N LEU A 107 3.41 11.73 -22.70
CA LEU A 107 4.32 12.39 -23.65
C LEU A 107 3.97 13.87 -23.87
N ARG A 108 2.71 14.27 -23.64
CA ARG A 108 2.25 15.66 -23.78
C ARG A 108 2.23 16.39 -22.43
N GLY A 109 2.80 15.81 -21.38
CA GLY A 109 2.80 16.37 -20.04
C GLY A 109 1.51 16.12 -19.25
N GLU A 110 0.55 15.40 -19.82
CA GLU A 110 -0.70 15.04 -19.14
C GLU A 110 -0.45 14.07 -17.98
N THR A 111 -1.26 14.16 -16.93
CA THR A 111 -1.23 13.17 -15.84
C THR A 111 -2.06 11.97 -16.24
N LEU A 112 -1.41 10.82 -16.34
CA LEU A 112 -2.03 9.53 -16.60
C LEU A 112 -2.11 8.75 -15.28
N PRO A 113 -3.14 7.91 -15.11
CA PRO A 113 -3.20 7.01 -13.98
C PRO A 113 -1.99 6.07 -13.97
N GLY A 114 -1.68 5.55 -12.77
CA GLY A 114 -0.73 4.46 -12.61
C GLY A 114 -1.08 3.25 -13.49
N ARG A 115 -0.13 2.34 -13.66
CA ARG A 115 -0.35 1.09 -14.41
C ARG A 115 -1.38 0.18 -13.74
N LEU A 116 -1.58 0.33 -12.44
CA LEU A 116 -2.52 -0.45 -11.64
C LEU A 116 -3.56 0.48 -10.94
N PRO A 117 -4.47 1.12 -11.68
CA PRO A 117 -5.38 2.12 -11.14
C PRO A 117 -6.33 1.54 -10.08
N ALA A 118 -6.89 0.35 -10.30
CA ALA A 118 -7.74 -0.31 -9.31
C ALA A 118 -7.01 -0.62 -7.98
N VAL A 119 -5.71 -0.89 -8.04
CA VAL A 119 -4.89 -1.09 -6.84
C VAL A 119 -4.63 0.24 -6.15
N ALA A 120 -4.37 1.30 -6.91
CA ALA A 120 -4.22 2.65 -6.38
C ALA A 120 -5.47 3.11 -5.63
N ASP A 121 -6.67 2.84 -6.18
CA ASP A 121 -7.96 3.16 -5.56
C ASP A 121 -8.19 2.35 -4.28
N ALA A 122 -7.95 1.03 -4.33
CA ALA A 122 -8.10 0.17 -3.16
C ALA A 122 -7.17 0.58 -2.01
N LEU A 123 -5.94 0.96 -2.32
CA LEU A 123 -4.99 1.46 -1.33
C LEU A 123 -5.39 2.82 -0.74
N ALA A 124 -5.96 3.72 -1.56
CA ALA A 124 -6.46 5.01 -1.08
C ALA A 124 -7.67 4.84 -0.14
N ALA A 125 -8.49 3.80 -0.36
CA ALA A 125 -9.61 3.44 0.51
C ALA A 125 -9.18 2.69 1.80
N GLY A 126 -7.88 2.56 2.09
CA GLY A 126 -7.39 1.81 3.26
C GLY A 126 -7.46 0.28 3.12
N GLY A 127 -7.60 -0.22 1.88
CA GLY A 127 -7.64 -1.65 1.57
C GLY A 127 -8.96 -2.35 1.90
N GLY A 128 -10.03 -1.60 2.18
CA GLY A 128 -11.39 -2.12 2.04
C GLY A 128 -11.59 -2.56 0.60
N GLN A 129 -11.83 -3.86 0.37
CA GLN A 129 -11.96 -4.43 -0.96
C GLN A 129 -12.98 -3.64 -1.80
N PRO A 130 -12.74 -3.34 -3.09
CA PRO A 130 -13.85 -3.32 -4.03
C PRO A 130 -14.39 -4.76 -4.05
N SER A 131 -15.56 -4.98 -3.47
CA SER A 131 -16.22 -6.27 -3.52
C SER A 131 -16.51 -6.63 -4.98
N SER A 132 -15.56 -7.32 -5.63
CA SER A 132 -15.82 -8.10 -6.84
C SER A 132 -16.47 -9.43 -6.47
N ARG A 133 -17.33 -9.46 -5.44
CA ARG A 133 -18.26 -10.54 -5.21
C ARG A 133 -19.37 -10.37 -6.24
N THR A 134 -19.08 -10.68 -7.49
CA THR A 134 -20.12 -11.04 -8.45
C THR A 134 -20.76 -12.30 -7.87
N THR A 135 -21.87 -12.14 -7.16
CA THR A 135 -22.78 -13.25 -6.92
C THR A 135 -23.03 -13.93 -8.27
N PRO A 136 -22.87 -15.25 -8.40
CA PRO A 136 -23.34 -15.92 -9.61
C PRO A 136 -24.83 -15.60 -9.76
N ASP A 137 -25.18 -15.06 -10.92
CA ASP A 137 -26.53 -14.68 -11.32
C ASP A 137 -27.50 -15.84 -11.03
N ALA A 138 -28.52 -15.56 -10.22
CA ALA A 138 -29.55 -16.53 -9.87
C ALA A 138 -30.44 -16.93 -11.07
N ARG A 139 -30.17 -16.42 -12.27
CA ARG A 139 -30.92 -16.72 -13.51
C ARG A 139 -30.59 -18.04 -14.19
N ASN A 140 -29.78 -18.93 -13.61
CA ASN A 140 -29.55 -20.26 -14.19
C ASN A 140 -29.75 -21.44 -13.25
N ARG A 141 -30.71 -21.34 -12.31
CA ARG A 141 -31.35 -22.52 -11.71
C ARG A 141 -32.66 -22.81 -12.42
N CYS A 142 -32.57 -23.19 -13.69
CA CYS A 142 -33.66 -23.86 -14.39
C CYS A 142 -33.10 -25.18 -14.93
N CYS A 143 -33.11 -26.19 -14.07
CA CYS A 143 -33.39 -27.58 -14.43
C CYS A 143 -33.98 -28.22 -13.16
N ALA A 144 -35.30 -28.12 -13.05
CA ALA A 144 -36.11 -28.93 -12.15
C ALA A 144 -36.47 -30.27 -12.85
N PRO A 145 -37.32 -31.11 -12.25
CA PRO A 145 -37.03 -32.44 -11.71
C PRO A 145 -37.49 -33.57 -12.65
N CYS A 146 -37.18 -34.83 -12.32
CA CYS A 146 -38.10 -35.99 -12.41
C CYS A 146 -37.37 -37.35 -12.38
N LEU A 147 -37.81 -38.19 -11.42
CA LEU A 147 -38.00 -39.66 -11.51
C LEU A 147 -36.72 -40.50 -11.64
N LEU A 148 -36.47 -41.52 -10.82
CA LEU A 148 -37.31 -42.70 -10.58
C LEU A 148 -37.08 -43.28 -9.17
N SER A 149 -38.17 -43.55 -8.46
CA SER A 149 -38.35 -44.73 -7.60
C SER A 149 -38.75 -45.93 -8.49
N PRO A 150 -38.86 -47.19 -8.01
CA PRO A 150 -39.58 -47.62 -6.80
C PRO A 150 -38.71 -47.81 -5.55
#